data_AF-A0A7X7R3M4-F1
#
_entry.id   AF-A0A7X7R3M4-F1
#
_cell.length_a   1.000
_cell.length_b   1.000
_cell.length_c   1.000
_cell.angle_alpha   90.00
_cell.angle_beta   90.00
_cell.angle_gamma   90.00
#
_symmetry.space_group_name_H-M   'P 1'
#
loop_
_entity.id
_entity.type
_entity.pdbx_description
1 polymer ?
#
loop_
_entity_poly.entity_id
_entity_poly.type
_entity_poly.pdbx_seq_one_letter_code
_entity_poly.pdbx_strand_id
1 'polypeptide(L)'
;MDPACGSGSLLIRAANEAPNGITIYGQEYDVNTTGLAKMNFVLHNYAIASVVNGNTLSSPKYKNGDRPEQFDFAVANPPFSYKSWSNGVDPGSDMRFTGYNAVPPNKNGDYAWLMHFIYSLKPGTGKGAIILPHGVLFRGNAEATIRTAIIKKKVIKGIIGLPPNLFFGTGIPACIIIIDKENAAARKGLFIIDASRGFVKDGNKNRLREQDIRKIVDCFTNFKDIPKYSRMIPYSEIEGNDYNLNIPRYIDSSEPEDLQDIEAHLSGGLPQHDIDELSSYWGAFPSMKEELFTDFGRDGYVKLKIKEDDIRDSIYGNDEFMDFADMVLEAFRTWKKNNLELLNGIKKGDDPKYFIEELSNDLLQCFSNIDLIDKYDVYQSLMSHWEETMQDDVYAIASDGWGAGNEIERQMAKKKDGTPTAKMKSFDGRLIPKQLIVAAFFADKQEEINRLQNKSDELTNQMEELKEEHSGEDGLLNEVINDKGNITKGDLQKRIKEISKDKDLADELVILKQYDKLVKDEAAVSKSIKEKLGALDRLVIKKYGELSIKQIKELVVDKKWCATVYASIEEINTALVHRLTNRITELVERYEQTLPEIENEIADYESKVKVHLERMGFSWK
;
A
#
# COMPACT_ATOMS: atom_id res chain seq x y z
N MET A 1 -2.41 26.63 16.91
CA MET A 1 -3.61 26.39 17.74
C MET A 1 -4.52 25.38 17.06
N ASP A 2 -5.23 24.58 17.84
CA ASP A 2 -6.33 23.72 17.36
C ASP A 2 -7.60 23.96 18.21
N PRO A 3 -8.70 24.45 17.60
CA PRO A 3 -9.94 24.77 18.28
C PRO A 3 -10.80 23.56 18.66
N ALA A 4 -10.45 22.36 18.22
CA ALA A 4 -11.16 21.11 18.51
C ALA A 4 -10.13 19.97 18.58
N CYS A 5 -9.19 20.07 19.52
CA CYS A 5 -7.93 19.34 19.45
C CYS A 5 -8.03 17.84 19.72
N GLY A 6 -9.16 17.35 20.24
CA GLY A 6 -9.34 15.95 20.58
C GLY A 6 -8.20 15.46 21.49
N SER A 7 -7.57 14.36 21.11
CA SER A 7 -6.43 13.76 21.83
C SER A 7 -5.11 14.54 21.70
N GLY A 8 -5.08 15.67 20.99
CA GLY A 8 -3.88 16.47 20.75
C GLY A 8 -2.94 15.93 19.67
N SER A 9 -3.26 14.78 19.06
CA SER A 9 -2.37 14.08 18.11
C SER A 9 -2.02 14.93 16.89
N LEU A 10 -2.99 15.68 16.33
CA LEU A 10 -2.75 16.57 15.19
C LEU A 10 -1.78 17.71 15.53
N LEU A 11 -1.91 18.29 16.73
CA LEU A 11 -0.99 19.32 17.22
C LEU A 11 0.42 18.79 17.44
N ILE A 12 0.56 17.57 17.98
CA ILE A 12 1.87 16.91 18.15
C ILE A 12 2.55 16.71 16.78
N ARG A 13 1.80 16.23 15.78
CA ARG A 13 2.31 16.08 14.41
C ARG A 13 2.76 17.43 13.83
N ALA A 14 1.91 18.46 13.91
CA ALA A 14 2.28 19.80 13.44
C ALA A 14 3.50 20.40 14.18
N ALA A 15 3.67 20.09 15.47
CA ALA A 15 4.83 20.53 16.24
C ALA A 15 6.12 19.81 15.83
N ASN A 16 6.04 18.52 15.51
CA ASN A 16 7.19 17.74 15.03
C ASN A 16 7.70 18.22 13.67
N GLU A 17 6.83 18.81 12.84
CA GLU A 17 7.19 19.42 11.55
C GLU A 17 7.76 20.84 11.68
N ALA A 18 7.82 21.40 12.90
CA ALA A 18 8.31 22.76 13.12
C ALA A 18 9.78 22.75 13.58
N PRO A 19 10.75 23.07 12.70
CA PRO A 19 12.18 22.94 13.01
C PRO A 19 12.65 23.87 14.14
N ASN A 20 11.98 25.01 14.31
CA ASN A 20 12.31 26.00 15.35
C ASN A 20 11.45 25.82 16.62
N GLY A 21 10.68 24.74 16.73
CA GLY A 21 9.68 24.52 17.76
C GLY A 21 8.48 25.46 17.63
N ILE A 22 7.38 25.12 18.30
CA ILE A 22 6.17 25.94 18.39
C ILE A 22 5.56 25.87 19.79
N THR A 23 4.85 26.93 20.18
CA THR A 23 3.98 26.89 21.35
C THR A 23 2.63 26.31 20.97
N ILE A 24 2.19 25.30 21.73
CA ILE A 24 0.97 24.55 21.44
C ILE A 24 -0.19 25.09 22.27
N TYR A 25 -1.31 25.35 21.59
CA TYR A 25 -2.57 25.78 22.18
C TYR A 25 -3.70 24.92 21.63
N GLY A 26 -4.41 24.20 22.50
CA GLY A 26 -5.52 23.33 22.14
C GLY A 26 -6.74 23.57 23.01
N GLN A 27 -7.93 23.51 22.41
CA GLN A 27 -9.19 23.52 23.16
C GLN A 27 -10.02 22.28 22.79
N GLU A 28 -10.53 21.60 23.81
CA GLU A 28 -11.34 20.39 23.67
C GLU A 28 -12.61 20.48 24.52
N TYR A 29 -13.73 20.03 23.96
CA TYR A 29 -15.03 20.07 24.63
C TYR A 29 -15.15 18.98 25.72
N ASP A 30 -14.73 17.76 25.41
CA ASP A 30 -14.86 16.62 26.34
C ASP A 30 -13.76 16.64 27.41
N VAL A 31 -14.17 16.53 28.68
CA VAL A 31 -13.25 16.64 29.83
C VAL A 31 -12.26 15.48 29.87
N ASN A 32 -12.72 14.25 29.58
CA ASN A 32 -11.87 13.07 29.58
C ASN A 32 -10.83 13.15 28.46
N THR A 33 -11.26 13.55 27.27
CA THR A 33 -10.41 13.73 26.09
C THR A 33 -9.41 14.87 26.31
N THR A 34 -9.80 15.95 27.00
CA THR A 34 -8.87 17.01 27.43
C THR A 34 -7.76 16.44 28.33
N GLY A 35 -8.11 15.56 29.28
CA GLY A 35 -7.15 14.86 30.13
C GLY A 35 -6.19 13.97 29.34
N LEU A 36 -6.73 13.20 28.38
CA LEU A 36 -5.94 12.40 27.45
C LEU A 36 -4.98 13.25 26.61
N ALA A 37 -5.43 14.39 26.09
CA ALA A 37 -4.58 15.31 25.33
C ALA A 37 -3.39 15.80 26.15
N LYS A 38 -3.63 16.23 27.40
CA LYS A 38 -2.56 16.65 28.32
C LYS A 38 -1.55 15.53 28.55
N MET A 39 -2.00 14.31 28.79
CA MET A 39 -1.12 13.15 28.95
C MET A 39 -0.31 12.89 27.67
N ASN A 40 -0.95 12.93 26.50
CA ASN A 40 -0.28 12.73 25.22
C ASN A 40 0.82 13.76 24.97
N PHE A 41 0.57 15.05 25.27
CA PHE A 41 1.60 16.08 25.16
C PHE A 41 2.79 15.81 26.08
N VAL A 42 2.56 15.37 27.32
CA VAL A 42 3.65 15.00 28.25
C VAL A 42 4.48 13.85 27.71
N LEU A 43 3.84 12.78 27.23
CA LEU A 43 4.52 11.59 26.69
C LEU A 43 5.34 11.88 25.43
N HIS A 44 4.97 12.92 24.66
CA HIS A 44 5.68 13.35 23.46
C HIS A 44 6.61 14.56 23.70
N ASN A 45 7.02 14.80 24.96
CA ASN A 45 7.93 15.89 25.35
C ASN A 45 7.43 17.32 25.07
N TYR A 46 6.11 17.52 25.01
CA TYR A 46 5.45 18.82 24.87
C TYR A 46 4.71 19.24 26.16
N ALA A 47 5.31 18.99 27.33
CA ALA A 47 4.66 19.25 28.63
C ALA A 47 4.25 20.72 28.85
N ILE A 48 4.82 21.67 28.11
CA ILE A 48 4.46 23.10 28.13
C ILE A 48 3.23 23.45 27.29
N ALA A 49 2.64 22.48 26.58
CA ALA A 49 1.45 22.69 25.77
C ALA A 49 0.28 23.18 26.63
N SER A 50 -0.39 24.24 26.18
CA SER A 50 -1.61 24.73 26.81
C SER A 50 -2.80 23.99 26.23
N VAL A 51 -3.53 23.26 27.07
CA VAL A 51 -4.79 22.60 26.68
C VAL A 51 -5.86 22.90 27.70
N VAL A 52 -6.98 23.43 27.22
CA VAL A 52 -8.11 23.87 28.05
C VAL A 52 -9.40 23.16 27.66
N ASN A 53 -10.21 22.87 28.67
CA ASN A 53 -11.52 22.29 28.46
C ASN A 53 -12.58 23.38 28.19
N GLY A 54 -13.45 23.14 27.22
CA GLY A 54 -14.66 23.93 26.97
C GLY A 54 -15.07 23.96 25.50
N ASN A 55 -16.33 24.29 25.23
CA ASN A 55 -16.82 24.46 23.87
C ASN A 55 -16.21 25.71 23.22
N THR A 56 -15.44 25.55 22.15
CA THR A 56 -14.73 26.66 21.49
C THR A 56 -15.66 27.65 20.79
N LEU A 57 -16.80 27.18 20.28
CA LEU A 57 -17.76 28.07 19.63
C LEU A 57 -18.47 28.92 20.68
N SER A 58 -19.03 28.38 21.75
CA SER A 58 -19.77 29.18 22.76
C SER A 58 -18.92 29.80 23.87
N SER A 59 -17.76 29.21 24.19
CA SER A 59 -16.87 29.66 25.25
C SER A 59 -15.39 29.51 24.83
N PRO A 60 -14.92 30.28 23.83
CA PRO A 60 -13.50 30.28 23.47
C PRO A 60 -12.68 30.69 24.70
N LYS A 61 -11.69 29.89 25.08
CA LYS A 61 -10.92 30.10 26.32
C LYS A 61 -9.68 30.96 26.11
N TYR A 62 -9.05 30.86 24.95
CA TYR A 62 -7.95 31.74 24.56
C TYR A 62 -8.51 33.04 24.02
N LYS A 63 -8.31 34.12 24.78
CA LYS A 63 -8.87 35.45 24.48
C LYS A 63 -7.84 36.55 24.73
N ASN A 64 -7.93 37.59 23.93
CA ASN A 64 -7.34 38.90 24.18
C ASN A 64 -8.49 39.92 24.34
N GLY A 65 -8.83 40.23 25.60
CA GLY A 65 -10.06 40.95 25.95
C GLY A 65 -11.31 40.14 25.59
N ASP A 66 -12.26 40.76 24.88
CA ASP A 66 -13.49 40.11 24.42
C ASP A 66 -13.32 39.30 23.12
N ARG A 67 -12.11 39.32 22.53
CA ARG A 67 -11.83 38.68 21.24
C ARG A 67 -11.10 37.36 21.45
N PRO A 68 -11.38 36.32 20.64
CA PRO A 68 -10.50 35.17 20.54
C PRO A 68 -9.06 35.60 20.25
N GLU A 69 -8.11 34.94 20.90
CA GLU A 69 -6.68 35.12 20.62
C GLU A 69 -6.36 34.71 19.18
N GLN A 70 -5.38 35.38 18.57
CA GLN A 70 -4.97 35.15 17.19
C GLN A 70 -3.58 34.51 17.12
N PHE A 71 -3.46 33.47 16.30
CA PHE A 71 -2.28 32.62 16.19
C PHE A 71 -1.62 32.74 14.82
N ASP A 72 -0.31 32.52 14.75
CA ASP A 72 0.45 32.47 13.48
C ASP A 72 0.05 31.24 12.66
N PHE A 73 -0.15 30.10 13.33
CA PHE A 73 -0.51 28.84 12.72
C PHE A 73 -1.73 28.19 13.38
N ALA A 74 -2.62 27.62 12.58
CA ALA A 74 -3.72 26.79 13.07
C ALA A 74 -3.85 25.50 12.26
N VAL A 75 -4.16 24.40 12.94
CA VAL A 75 -4.56 23.13 12.35
C VAL A 75 -5.84 22.68 13.03
N ALA A 76 -6.77 22.08 12.29
CA ALA A 76 -8.03 21.65 12.89
C ALA A 76 -8.67 20.49 12.14
N ASN A 77 -9.20 19.54 12.91
CA ASN A 77 -10.12 18.51 12.43
C ASN A 77 -11.41 18.55 13.28
N PRO A 78 -12.25 19.58 13.10
CA PRO A 78 -13.45 19.76 13.91
C PRO A 78 -14.49 18.66 13.63
N PRO A 79 -15.45 18.43 14.55
CA PRO A 79 -16.53 17.48 14.33
C PRO A 79 -17.40 17.88 13.13
N PHE A 80 -17.58 16.96 12.19
CA PHE A 80 -18.35 17.19 10.97
C PHE A 80 -19.84 17.35 11.28
N SER A 81 -20.46 18.35 10.63
CA SER A 81 -21.90 18.63 10.71
C SER A 81 -22.41 18.78 12.15
N TYR A 82 -21.64 19.47 13.00
CA TYR A 82 -21.99 19.67 14.40
C TYR A 82 -23.35 20.38 14.55
N LYS A 83 -24.38 19.64 15.01
CA LYS A 83 -25.78 20.07 14.98
C LYS A 83 -26.17 21.12 16.02
N SER A 84 -25.35 21.28 17.06
CA SER A 84 -25.64 22.14 18.22
C SER A 84 -24.66 23.31 18.33
N TRP A 85 -24.04 23.69 17.21
CA TRP A 85 -22.97 24.69 17.18
C TRP A 85 -23.43 26.09 17.64
N SER A 86 -24.70 26.42 17.44
CA SER A 86 -25.29 27.71 17.81
C SER A 86 -25.65 27.81 19.30
N ASN A 87 -25.54 26.72 20.07
CA ASN A 87 -25.92 26.73 21.48
C ASN A 87 -24.95 27.60 22.29
N GLY A 88 -25.45 28.72 22.83
CA GLY A 88 -24.63 29.67 23.59
C GLY A 88 -23.76 30.58 22.72
N VAL A 89 -24.09 30.71 21.43
CA VAL A 89 -23.51 31.67 20.49
C VAL A 89 -24.62 32.54 19.94
N ASP A 90 -24.42 33.86 19.89
CA ASP A 90 -25.26 34.76 19.09
C ASP A 90 -24.49 35.18 17.84
N PRO A 91 -24.72 34.52 16.68
CA PRO A 91 -23.96 34.80 15.46
C PRO A 91 -24.23 36.21 14.89
N GLY A 92 -25.32 36.86 15.30
CA GLY A 92 -25.67 38.21 14.83
C GLY A 92 -24.79 39.30 15.43
N SER A 93 -24.32 39.11 16.68
CA SER A 93 -23.47 40.06 17.39
C SER A 93 -22.01 39.62 17.52
N ASP A 94 -21.72 38.34 17.31
CA ASP A 94 -20.37 37.80 17.45
C ASP A 94 -19.49 38.09 16.22
N MET A 95 -18.41 38.83 16.46
CA MET A 95 -17.47 39.31 15.45
C MET A 95 -16.86 38.23 14.55
N ARG A 96 -16.82 36.97 15.00
CA ARG A 96 -16.33 35.83 14.19
C ARG A 96 -17.25 35.54 13.02
N PHE A 97 -18.56 35.78 13.20
CA PHE A 97 -19.61 35.44 12.23
C PHE A 97 -20.12 36.67 11.47
N THR A 98 -19.86 37.87 11.97
CA THR A 98 -20.14 39.11 11.23
C THR A 98 -19.24 39.26 9.99
N GLY A 99 -19.76 39.87 8.92
CA GLY A 99 -18.98 40.16 7.70
C GLY A 99 -18.95 39.06 6.63
N TYR A 100 -19.94 38.15 6.65
CA TYR A 100 -20.14 37.09 5.64
C TYR A 100 -21.55 37.08 5.01
N ASN A 101 -22.39 38.08 5.33
CA ASN A 101 -23.74 38.29 4.79
C ASN A 101 -24.76 37.15 5.02
N ALA A 102 -24.39 36.11 5.76
CA ALA A 102 -25.26 35.02 6.19
C ALA A 102 -24.68 34.33 7.42
N VAL A 103 -25.52 33.54 8.10
CA VAL A 103 -25.18 32.74 9.28
C VAL A 103 -25.19 31.27 8.89
N PRO A 104 -24.26 30.43 9.38
CA PRO A 104 -24.31 28.99 9.12
C PRO A 104 -25.66 28.37 9.51
N PRO A 105 -26.12 27.30 8.85
CA PRO A 105 -27.38 26.65 9.23
C PRO A 105 -27.31 26.07 10.65
N ASN A 106 -28.34 26.24 11.49
CA ASN A 106 -28.34 25.79 12.90
C ASN A 106 -27.93 24.32 13.09
N LYS A 107 -28.34 23.43 12.17
CA LYS A 107 -28.04 21.99 12.23
C LYS A 107 -26.73 21.59 11.54
N ASN A 108 -25.91 22.54 11.10
CA ASN A 108 -24.65 22.29 10.44
C ASN A 108 -23.59 23.34 10.78
N GLY A 109 -22.66 22.96 11.68
CA GLY A 109 -21.59 23.83 12.17
C GLY A 109 -20.32 23.88 11.31
N ASP A 110 -20.27 23.26 10.12
CA ASP A 110 -19.04 23.20 9.31
C ASP A 110 -18.48 24.61 9.01
N TYR A 111 -19.34 25.53 8.56
CA TYR A 111 -18.94 26.93 8.33
C TYR A 111 -18.70 27.71 9.63
N ALA A 112 -19.36 27.34 10.73
CA ALA A 112 -19.09 27.98 12.01
C ALA A 112 -17.65 27.72 12.46
N TRP A 113 -17.17 26.48 12.29
CA TRP A 113 -15.78 26.12 12.52
C TRP A 113 -14.83 26.82 11.57
N LEU A 114 -15.12 26.84 10.26
CA LEU A 114 -14.28 27.52 9.27
C LEU A 114 -14.16 29.03 9.55
N MET A 115 -15.26 29.70 9.89
CA MET A 115 -15.28 31.13 10.21
C MET A 115 -14.49 31.41 11.50
N HIS A 116 -14.68 30.60 12.55
CA HIS A 116 -13.88 30.70 13.77
C HIS A 116 -12.39 30.47 13.47
N PHE A 117 -12.05 29.44 12.71
CA PHE A 117 -10.68 29.10 12.32
C PHE A 117 -10.00 30.24 11.58
N ILE A 118 -10.66 30.80 10.56
CA ILE A 118 -10.16 31.97 9.83
C ILE A 118 -10.01 33.16 10.78
N TYR A 119 -10.95 33.41 11.69
CA TYR A 119 -10.88 34.53 12.62
C TYR A 119 -9.69 34.42 13.61
N SER A 120 -9.41 33.20 14.08
CA SER A 120 -8.32 32.89 15.02
C SER A 120 -6.92 32.93 14.40
N LEU A 121 -6.79 33.16 13.09
CA LEU A 121 -5.49 33.38 12.44
C LEU A 121 -5.13 34.86 12.42
N LYS A 122 -3.85 35.20 12.68
CA LYS A 122 -3.37 36.59 12.62
C LYS A 122 -3.61 37.22 11.24
N PRO A 123 -4.14 38.45 11.18
CA PRO A 123 -4.27 39.19 9.92
C PRO A 123 -2.91 39.34 9.21
N GLY A 124 -2.90 39.20 7.89
CA GLY A 124 -1.72 39.44 7.06
C GLY A 124 -0.62 38.39 7.09
N THR A 125 -0.52 37.55 8.13
CA THR A 125 0.56 36.53 8.24
C THR A 125 0.06 35.12 8.59
N GLY A 126 -1.14 34.99 9.14
CA GLY A 126 -1.63 33.72 9.66
C GLY A 126 -1.87 32.67 8.57
N LYS A 127 -1.45 31.43 8.84
CA LYS A 127 -1.57 30.28 7.94
C LYS A 127 -2.20 29.10 8.65
N GLY A 128 -2.93 28.26 7.96
CA GLY A 128 -3.48 27.06 8.58
C GLY A 128 -4.13 26.09 7.63
N ALA A 129 -4.39 24.89 8.13
CA ALA A 129 -5.08 23.82 7.41
C ALA A 129 -6.25 23.31 8.24
N ILE A 130 -7.44 23.25 7.64
CA ILE A 130 -8.65 22.73 8.30
C ILE A 130 -9.28 21.63 7.47
N ILE A 131 -9.61 20.53 8.12
CA ILE A 131 -10.26 19.37 7.50
C ILE A 131 -11.78 19.53 7.64
N LEU A 132 -12.51 19.45 6.52
CA LEU A 132 -13.97 19.58 6.47
C LEU A 132 -14.57 18.60 5.46
N PRO A 133 -15.86 18.23 5.58
CA PRO A 133 -16.53 17.39 4.57
C PRO A 133 -16.66 18.15 3.25
N HIS A 134 -16.64 17.43 2.11
CA HIS A 134 -16.75 18.03 0.76
C HIS A 134 -17.94 18.98 0.58
N GLY A 135 -19.04 18.78 1.33
CA GLY A 135 -20.22 19.64 1.24
C GLY A 135 -19.93 21.13 1.43
N VAL A 136 -18.89 21.50 2.20
CA VAL A 136 -18.53 22.93 2.34
C VAL A 136 -18.16 23.57 1.00
N LEU A 137 -17.66 22.79 0.04
CA LEU A 137 -17.22 23.28 -1.26
C LEU A 137 -18.39 23.69 -2.18
N PHE A 138 -19.57 23.09 -2.03
CA PHE A 138 -20.63 23.22 -3.03
C PHE A 138 -22.07 23.38 -2.49
N ARG A 139 -22.33 23.18 -1.19
CA ARG A 139 -23.68 23.35 -0.63
C ARG A 139 -24.20 24.78 -0.87
N GLY A 140 -25.50 24.90 -1.13
CA GLY A 140 -26.19 26.14 -1.52
C GLY A 140 -26.62 27.03 -0.34
N ASN A 141 -27.60 27.91 -0.59
CA ASN A 141 -28.25 28.77 0.41
C ASN A 141 -27.25 29.63 1.22
N ALA A 142 -27.44 29.75 2.53
CA ALA A 142 -26.59 30.52 3.43
C ALA A 142 -25.10 30.14 3.31
N GLU A 143 -24.79 28.84 3.11
CA GLU A 143 -23.41 28.38 2.96
C GLU A 143 -22.76 28.90 1.66
N ALA A 144 -23.53 29.02 0.56
CA ALA A 144 -23.02 29.63 -0.68
C ALA A 144 -22.69 31.11 -0.50
N THR A 145 -23.51 31.86 0.25
CA THR A 145 -23.25 33.26 0.60
C THR A 145 -21.97 33.40 1.43
N ILE A 146 -21.80 32.57 2.46
CA ILE A 146 -20.60 32.58 3.31
C ILE A 146 -19.36 32.18 2.50
N ARG A 147 -19.45 31.14 1.67
CA ARG A 147 -18.37 30.68 0.78
C ARG A 147 -17.91 31.80 -0.14
N THR A 148 -18.86 32.46 -0.80
CA THR A 148 -18.59 33.61 -1.68
C THR A 148 -17.84 34.71 -0.93
N ALA A 149 -18.29 35.06 0.29
CA ALA A 149 -17.64 36.06 1.11
C ALA A 149 -16.20 35.65 1.54
N ILE A 150 -15.95 34.37 1.84
CA ILE A 150 -14.60 33.85 2.15
C ILE A 150 -13.70 33.89 0.91
N ILE A 151 -14.17 33.42 -0.24
CA ILE A 151 -13.41 33.39 -1.50
C ILE A 151 -13.02 34.82 -1.91
N LYS A 152 -13.94 35.78 -1.79
CA LYS A 152 -13.66 37.21 -2.09
C LYS A 152 -12.58 37.82 -1.20
N LYS A 153 -12.36 37.29 0.01
CA LYS A 153 -11.24 37.68 0.89
C LYS A 153 -9.90 37.10 0.41
N LYS A 154 -9.89 36.16 -0.54
CA LYS A 154 -8.71 35.51 -1.13
C LYS A 154 -7.76 34.84 -0.13
N VAL A 155 -8.30 34.47 1.02
CA VAL A 155 -7.55 33.83 2.12
C VAL A 155 -7.39 32.33 1.95
N ILE A 156 -8.23 31.69 1.12
CA ILE A 156 -8.01 30.30 0.72
C ILE A 156 -6.84 30.30 -0.25
N LYS A 157 -5.80 29.51 0.03
CA LYS A 157 -4.64 29.30 -0.86
C LYS A 157 -4.85 28.10 -1.77
N GLY A 158 -5.51 27.07 -1.24
CA GLY A 158 -5.86 25.90 -2.02
C GLY A 158 -6.72 24.89 -1.27
N ILE A 159 -7.15 23.88 -2.01
CA ILE A 159 -8.04 22.81 -1.57
C ILE A 159 -7.43 21.48 -1.98
N ILE A 160 -7.42 20.51 -1.06
CA ILE A 160 -6.97 19.15 -1.31
C ILE A 160 -8.17 18.22 -1.05
N GLY A 161 -8.71 17.61 -2.10
CA GLY A 161 -9.73 16.56 -1.99
C GLY A 161 -9.08 15.26 -1.56
N LEU A 162 -9.61 14.63 -0.51
CA LEU A 162 -9.07 13.39 0.05
C LEU A 162 -9.91 12.17 -0.38
N PRO A 163 -9.33 10.96 -0.33
CA PRO A 163 -10.06 9.73 -0.53
C PRO A 163 -11.30 9.58 0.40
N PRO A 164 -12.35 8.86 -0.05
CA PRO A 164 -13.43 8.45 0.84
C PRO A 164 -12.91 7.50 1.93
N ASN A 165 -13.73 7.23 2.96
CA ASN A 165 -13.48 6.20 3.97
C ASN A 165 -12.15 6.32 4.76
N LEU A 166 -11.53 7.50 4.84
CA LEU A 166 -10.33 7.72 5.68
C LEU A 166 -10.65 7.85 7.17
N PHE A 167 -11.79 8.46 7.50
CA PHE A 167 -12.11 8.82 8.89
C PHE A 167 -12.89 7.71 9.61
N PHE A 168 -12.65 7.57 10.91
CA PHE A 168 -13.49 6.74 11.78
C PHE A 168 -14.90 7.34 11.89
N GLY A 169 -15.93 6.49 11.91
CA GLY A 169 -17.33 6.92 12.10
C GLY A 169 -18.04 7.50 10.87
N THR A 170 -17.36 7.72 9.74
CA THR A 170 -18.01 8.15 8.48
C THR A 170 -17.29 7.62 7.25
N GLY A 171 -18.02 7.42 6.15
CA GLY A 171 -17.45 7.11 4.84
C GLY A 171 -17.36 8.32 3.90
N ILE A 172 -17.84 9.48 4.35
CA ILE A 172 -17.95 10.70 3.53
C ILE A 172 -16.53 11.22 3.18
N PRO A 173 -16.27 11.58 1.91
CA PRO A 173 -15.05 12.26 1.51
C PRO A 173 -14.85 13.58 2.24
N ALA A 174 -13.62 13.84 2.64
CA ALA A 174 -13.21 15.09 3.26
C ALA A 174 -12.26 15.87 2.35
N CYS A 175 -12.11 17.16 2.62
CA CYS A 175 -11.12 18.01 1.99
C CYS A 175 -10.32 18.75 3.05
N ILE A 176 -9.10 19.14 2.69
CA ILE A 176 -8.29 20.07 3.46
C ILE A 176 -8.39 21.44 2.78
N ILE A 177 -8.84 22.44 3.52
CA ILE A 177 -8.80 23.84 3.08
C ILE A 177 -7.56 24.49 3.68
N ILE A 178 -6.66 24.94 2.80
CA ILE A 178 -5.45 25.66 3.20
C ILE A 178 -5.76 27.16 3.21
N ILE A 179 -5.61 27.77 4.38
CA ILE A 179 -5.76 29.20 4.60
C ILE A 179 -4.37 29.83 4.68
N ASP A 180 -4.18 30.93 3.96
CA ASP A 180 -2.97 31.74 4.01
C ASP A 180 -3.37 33.21 3.87
N LYS A 181 -3.22 33.98 4.95
CA LYS A 181 -3.56 35.41 4.95
C LYS A 181 -2.44 36.29 4.41
N GLU A 182 -1.26 35.73 4.21
CA GLU A 182 -0.13 36.43 3.61
C GLU A 182 -0.40 36.67 2.12
N ASN A 183 -0.19 37.91 1.69
CA ASN A 183 -0.36 38.35 0.30
C ASN A 183 -1.72 38.00 -0.33
N ALA A 184 -2.77 37.83 0.48
CA ALA A 184 -4.08 37.38 0.03
C ALA A 184 -4.68 38.25 -1.08
N ALA A 185 -4.60 39.57 -0.95
CA ALA A 185 -5.16 40.51 -1.93
C ALA A 185 -4.56 40.33 -3.35
N ALA A 186 -3.28 39.96 -3.42
CA ALA A 186 -2.54 39.78 -4.67
C ALA A 186 -2.76 38.39 -5.33
N ARG A 187 -3.44 37.45 -4.66
CA ARG A 187 -3.71 36.13 -5.26
C ARG A 187 -4.59 36.26 -6.50
N LYS A 188 -4.24 35.44 -7.50
CA LYS A 188 -4.92 35.33 -8.79
C LYS A 188 -5.89 34.15 -8.88
N GLY A 189 -5.73 33.16 -8.00
CA GLY A 189 -6.53 31.94 -8.03
C GLY A 189 -6.34 31.07 -6.79
N LEU A 190 -6.96 29.89 -6.83
CA LEU A 190 -6.86 28.82 -5.83
C LEU A 190 -6.20 27.61 -6.46
N PHE A 191 -5.26 26.98 -5.75
CA PHE A 191 -4.69 25.71 -6.20
C PHE A 191 -5.55 24.55 -5.70
N ILE A 192 -6.05 23.71 -6.60
CA ILE A 192 -6.88 22.55 -6.26
C ILE A 192 -6.12 21.27 -6.59
N ILE A 193 -6.16 20.30 -5.66
CA ILE A 193 -5.65 18.93 -5.84
C ILE A 193 -6.81 17.96 -5.62
N ASP A 194 -7.01 17.03 -6.55
CA ASP A 194 -7.85 15.84 -6.40
C ASP A 194 -6.98 14.63 -6.05
N ALA A 195 -6.79 14.38 -4.76
CA ALA A 195 -6.06 13.21 -4.28
C ALA A 195 -7.00 12.03 -3.96
N SER A 196 -8.25 12.05 -4.41
CA SER A 196 -9.28 11.08 -4.01
C SER A 196 -8.96 9.61 -4.36
N ARG A 197 -8.01 9.39 -5.26
CA ARG A 197 -7.57 8.07 -5.75
C ARG A 197 -6.27 7.55 -5.12
N GLY A 198 -5.50 8.41 -4.45
CA GLY A 198 -4.25 8.02 -3.80
C GLY A 198 -4.50 7.38 -2.45
N PHE A 199 -4.68 6.06 -2.38
CA PHE A 199 -4.83 5.32 -1.13
C PHE A 199 -4.59 3.81 -1.31
N VAL A 200 -4.41 3.11 -0.20
CA VAL A 200 -4.53 1.65 -0.11
C VAL A 200 -5.74 1.28 0.75
N LYS A 201 -6.41 0.18 0.41
CA LYS A 201 -7.47 -0.38 1.27
C LYS A 201 -6.87 -0.99 2.52
N ASP A 202 -7.47 -0.69 3.66
CA ASP A 202 -7.11 -1.21 4.98
C ASP A 202 -8.40 -1.66 5.69
N GLY A 203 -8.78 -2.92 5.44
CA GLY A 203 -10.08 -3.46 5.85
C GLY A 203 -11.25 -2.70 5.24
N ASN A 204 -12.11 -2.12 6.08
CA ASN A 204 -13.25 -1.29 5.65
C ASN A 204 -12.90 0.21 5.53
N LYS A 205 -11.62 0.56 5.68
CA LYS A 205 -11.11 1.92 5.59
C LYS A 205 -10.10 2.05 4.46
N ASN A 206 -9.83 3.29 4.09
CA ASN A 206 -8.74 3.64 3.22
C ASN A 206 -7.63 4.25 4.07
N ARG A 207 -6.38 4.04 3.67
CA ARG A 207 -5.20 4.63 4.30
C ARG A 207 -4.37 5.34 3.23
N LEU A 208 -3.92 6.56 3.53
CA LEU A 208 -2.93 7.24 2.71
C LEU A 208 -1.57 6.56 2.94
N ARG A 209 -0.89 6.24 1.86
CA ARG A 209 0.50 5.76 1.89
C ARG A 209 1.44 6.96 1.98
N GLU A 210 2.69 6.73 2.33
CA GLU A 210 3.71 7.78 2.38
C GLU A 210 3.90 8.44 1.01
N GLN A 211 3.81 7.68 -0.08
CA GLN A 211 3.83 8.24 -1.44
C GLN A 211 2.69 9.20 -1.74
N ASP A 212 1.47 8.90 -1.26
CA ASP A 212 0.29 9.72 -1.50
C ASP A 212 0.46 11.07 -0.80
N ILE A 213 0.91 11.05 0.46
CA ILE A 213 1.21 12.24 1.26
C ILE A 213 2.32 13.06 0.59
N ARG A 214 3.42 12.42 0.20
CA ARG A 214 4.56 13.10 -0.41
C ARG A 214 4.20 13.77 -1.73
N LYS A 215 3.42 13.09 -2.59
CA LYS A 215 2.93 13.63 -3.86
C LYS A 215 2.03 14.84 -3.65
N ILE A 216 1.11 14.80 -2.67
CA ILE A 216 0.28 15.96 -2.29
C ILE A 216 1.14 17.15 -1.86
N VAL A 217 2.11 16.93 -0.96
CA VAL A 217 2.96 18.00 -0.41
C VAL A 217 3.85 18.61 -1.50
N ASP A 218 4.51 17.79 -2.32
CA ASP A 218 5.35 18.26 -3.43
C ASP A 218 4.53 19.06 -4.45
N CYS A 219 3.35 18.54 -4.81
CA CYS A 219 2.45 19.18 -5.75
C CYS A 219 1.97 20.55 -5.23
N PHE A 220 1.51 20.60 -3.98
CA PHE A 220 1.00 21.83 -3.36
C PHE A 220 2.07 22.88 -3.17
N THR A 221 3.26 22.48 -2.68
CA THR A 221 4.36 23.41 -2.38
C THR A 221 4.90 24.07 -3.63
N ASN A 222 4.92 23.35 -4.75
CA ASN A 222 5.45 23.82 -6.03
C ASN A 222 4.37 24.30 -7.01
N PHE A 223 3.09 24.24 -6.63
CA PHE A 223 1.94 24.53 -7.51
C PHE A 223 2.01 23.79 -8.86
N LYS A 224 2.38 22.51 -8.84
CA LYS A 224 2.54 21.72 -10.07
C LYS A 224 1.18 21.41 -10.69
N ASP A 225 0.97 21.86 -11.93
CA ASP A 225 -0.19 21.45 -12.71
C ASP A 225 0.05 20.02 -13.20
N ILE A 226 -0.83 19.09 -12.82
CA ILE A 226 -0.73 17.67 -13.17
C ILE A 226 -2.09 17.26 -13.75
N PRO A 227 -2.14 16.80 -15.01
CA PRO A 227 -3.39 16.37 -15.64
C PRO A 227 -4.18 15.41 -14.75
N LYS A 228 -5.51 15.64 -14.68
CA LYS A 228 -6.46 14.87 -13.84
C LYS A 228 -6.20 14.87 -12.33
N TYR A 229 -5.20 15.62 -11.83
CA TYR A 229 -4.79 15.59 -10.42
C TYR A 229 -4.72 16.97 -9.76
N SER A 230 -4.15 17.98 -10.41
CA SER A 230 -3.99 19.31 -9.79
C SER A 230 -3.98 20.44 -10.81
N ARG A 231 -4.55 21.59 -10.45
CA ARG A 231 -4.65 22.77 -11.33
C ARG A 231 -4.76 24.07 -10.53
N MET A 232 -4.15 25.14 -11.05
CA MET A 232 -4.35 26.50 -10.54
C MET A 232 -5.60 27.11 -11.18
N ILE A 233 -6.64 27.38 -10.37
CA ILE A 233 -7.93 27.88 -10.85
C ILE A 233 -8.03 29.40 -10.65
N PRO A 234 -8.12 30.21 -11.71
CA PRO A 234 -8.29 31.65 -11.60
C PRO A 234 -9.59 32.03 -10.90
N TYR A 235 -9.59 33.14 -10.14
CA TYR A 235 -10.81 33.62 -9.49
C TYR A 235 -11.94 33.98 -10.47
N SER A 236 -11.62 34.34 -11.72
CA SER A 236 -12.62 34.58 -12.76
C SER A 236 -13.37 33.31 -13.17
N GLU A 237 -12.69 32.16 -13.21
CA GLU A 237 -13.31 30.86 -13.47
C GLU A 237 -14.19 30.43 -12.29
N ILE A 238 -13.74 30.71 -11.06
CA ILE A 238 -14.53 30.45 -9.84
C ILE A 238 -15.79 31.32 -9.80
N GLU A 239 -15.69 32.60 -10.19
CA GLU A 239 -16.84 33.51 -10.28
C GLU A 239 -17.83 33.07 -11.36
N GLY A 240 -17.34 32.63 -12.53
CA GLY A 240 -18.18 32.05 -13.59
C GLY A 240 -18.89 30.76 -13.18
N ASN A 241 -18.37 30.06 -12.17
CA ASN A 241 -18.97 28.86 -11.57
C ASN A 241 -19.77 29.16 -10.29
N ASP A 242 -20.28 30.38 -10.12
CA ASP A 242 -21.09 30.80 -8.95
C ASP A 242 -20.41 30.53 -7.60
N TYR A 243 -19.08 30.68 -7.55
CA TYR A 243 -18.26 30.40 -6.36
C TYR A 243 -18.40 28.96 -5.85
N ASN A 244 -18.82 28.02 -6.70
CA ASN A 244 -18.90 26.59 -6.39
C ASN A 244 -17.50 25.97 -6.51
N LEU A 245 -17.00 25.35 -5.45
CA LEU A 245 -15.66 24.76 -5.38
C LEU A 245 -15.68 23.22 -5.51
N ASN A 246 -16.76 22.64 -6.05
CA ASN A 246 -16.81 21.20 -6.30
C ASN A 246 -15.67 20.78 -7.23
N ILE A 247 -14.80 19.89 -6.76
CA ILE A 247 -13.52 19.56 -7.42
C ILE A 247 -13.71 19.07 -8.88
N PRO A 248 -14.68 18.17 -9.19
CA PRO A 248 -14.93 17.72 -10.56
C PRO A 248 -15.31 18.82 -11.57
N ARG A 249 -15.65 20.05 -11.12
CA ARG A 249 -15.88 21.18 -12.03
C ARG A 249 -14.60 21.75 -12.63
N TYR A 250 -13.46 21.47 -12.00
CA TYR A 250 -12.17 22.08 -12.31
C TYR A 250 -11.12 21.06 -12.77
N ILE A 251 -11.25 19.84 -12.26
CA ILE A 251 -10.35 18.71 -12.54
C ILE A 251 -11.24 17.53 -12.88
N ASP A 252 -11.22 17.11 -14.14
CA ASP A 252 -11.84 15.86 -14.56
C ASP A 252 -10.87 14.72 -14.26
N SER A 253 -11.14 13.99 -13.17
CA SER A 253 -10.37 12.82 -12.79
C SER A 253 -10.96 11.53 -13.33
N SER A 254 -12.03 11.54 -14.13
CA SER A 254 -12.64 10.31 -14.65
C SER A 254 -11.70 9.50 -15.54
N GLU A 255 -11.86 8.16 -15.50
CA GLU A 255 -11.23 7.33 -16.51
C GLU A 255 -12.00 7.46 -17.81
N PRO A 256 -11.33 7.50 -18.97
CA PRO A 256 -12.01 7.41 -20.25
C PRO A 256 -12.83 6.12 -20.29
N GLU A 257 -14.03 6.18 -20.87
CA GLU A 257 -14.75 4.95 -21.18
C GLU A 257 -13.98 4.20 -22.25
N ASP A 258 -13.85 2.89 -22.07
CA ASP A 258 -13.24 2.00 -23.04
C ASP A 258 -14.22 1.81 -24.21
N LEU A 259 -14.00 2.57 -25.28
CA LEU A 259 -14.91 2.61 -26.43
C LEU A 259 -14.70 1.35 -27.27
N GLN A 260 -15.78 0.58 -27.47
CA GLN A 260 -15.71 -0.59 -28.34
C GLN A 260 -16.00 -0.25 -29.79
N ASP A 261 -15.24 -0.87 -30.70
CA ASP A 261 -15.41 -0.71 -32.14
C ASP A 261 -16.35 -1.77 -32.72
N ILE A 262 -17.49 -1.33 -33.25
CA ILE A 262 -18.52 -2.21 -33.84
C ILE A 262 -17.97 -2.94 -35.07
N GLU A 263 -17.16 -2.27 -35.87
CA GLU A 263 -16.64 -2.79 -37.15
C GLU A 263 -15.50 -3.79 -36.92
N ALA A 264 -14.77 -3.68 -35.80
CA ALA A 264 -13.89 -4.72 -35.28
C ALA A 264 -14.69 -5.96 -34.83
N HIS A 265 -15.79 -5.80 -34.08
CA HIS A 265 -16.65 -6.93 -33.71
C HIS A 265 -17.25 -7.68 -34.91
N LEU A 266 -17.55 -6.96 -36.00
CA LEU A 266 -18.16 -7.54 -37.19
C LEU A 266 -17.16 -8.22 -38.14
N SER A 267 -15.91 -7.76 -38.18
CA SER A 267 -14.97 -8.12 -39.25
C SER A 267 -13.53 -8.33 -38.78
N GLY A 268 -13.31 -8.31 -37.47
CA GLY A 268 -12.02 -8.53 -36.82
C GLY A 268 -11.09 -7.33 -36.97
N GLY A 269 -9.89 -7.48 -36.41
CA GLY A 269 -8.84 -6.46 -36.41
C GLY A 269 -8.94 -5.51 -35.22
N LEU A 270 -7.79 -5.19 -34.63
CA LEU A 270 -7.66 -4.27 -33.52
C LEU A 270 -7.76 -2.82 -34.02
N PRO A 271 -8.64 -1.99 -33.48
CA PRO A 271 -8.69 -0.57 -33.84
C PRO A 271 -7.37 0.14 -33.53
N GLN A 272 -6.87 0.96 -34.47
CA GLN A 272 -5.62 1.70 -34.29
C GLN A 272 -5.67 2.65 -33.08
N HIS A 273 -6.84 3.23 -32.79
CA HIS A 273 -7.01 4.15 -31.67
C HIS A 273 -6.79 3.46 -30.31
N ASP A 274 -7.25 2.22 -30.13
CA ASP A 274 -7.02 1.41 -28.92
C ASP A 274 -5.52 1.18 -28.68
N ILE A 275 -4.76 0.98 -29.77
CA ILE A 275 -3.30 0.86 -29.69
C ILE A 275 -2.66 2.22 -29.39
N ASP A 276 -3.16 3.31 -29.96
CA ASP A 276 -2.60 4.65 -29.76
C ASP A 276 -2.84 5.18 -28.34
N GLU A 277 -3.87 4.70 -27.63
CA GLU A 277 -4.06 4.98 -26.18
C GLU A 277 -2.87 4.50 -25.33
N LEU A 278 -2.12 3.49 -25.80
CA LEU A 278 -0.89 3.00 -25.16
C LEU A 278 0.35 3.83 -25.53
N SER A 279 0.17 5.04 -26.07
CA SER A 279 1.24 5.94 -26.52
C SER A 279 2.36 6.21 -25.51
N SER A 280 2.08 6.17 -24.20
CA SER A 280 3.15 6.28 -23.20
C SER A 280 4.17 5.16 -23.32
N TYR A 281 3.71 3.93 -23.59
CA TYR A 281 4.58 2.77 -23.80
C TYR A 281 5.33 2.91 -25.13
N TRP A 282 4.64 3.33 -26.20
CA TRP A 282 5.27 3.48 -27.51
C TRP A 282 6.26 4.64 -27.60
N GLY A 283 6.12 5.65 -26.74
CA GLY A 283 7.11 6.70 -26.58
C GLY A 283 8.42 6.18 -25.98
N ALA A 284 8.33 5.21 -25.04
CA ALA A 284 9.50 4.58 -24.42
C ALA A 284 10.06 3.42 -25.25
N PHE A 285 9.20 2.68 -25.94
CA PHE A 285 9.51 1.45 -26.69
C PHE A 285 8.94 1.50 -28.12
N PRO A 286 9.45 2.39 -29.00
CA PRO A 286 8.91 2.53 -30.35
C PRO A 286 9.08 1.26 -31.20
N SER A 287 10.20 0.53 -31.07
CA SER A 287 10.42 -0.72 -31.80
C SER A 287 9.43 -1.81 -31.40
N MET A 288 9.04 -1.84 -30.12
CA MET A 288 8.13 -2.83 -29.56
C MET A 288 6.75 -2.77 -30.24
N LYS A 289 6.26 -1.58 -30.59
CA LYS A 289 4.99 -1.43 -31.34
C LYS A 289 5.06 -2.13 -32.70
N GLU A 290 6.19 -1.99 -33.41
CA GLU A 290 6.42 -2.58 -34.74
C GLU A 290 6.67 -4.11 -34.70
N GLU A 291 7.18 -4.59 -33.56
CA GLU A 291 7.37 -6.03 -33.30
C GLU A 291 6.06 -6.72 -32.97
N LEU A 292 5.18 -6.07 -32.21
CA LEU A 292 3.92 -6.64 -31.76
C LEU A 292 2.80 -6.55 -32.81
N PHE A 293 2.74 -5.47 -33.58
CA PHE A 293 1.60 -5.19 -34.45
C PHE A 293 1.99 -5.06 -35.93
N THR A 294 1.07 -5.43 -36.80
CA THR A 294 1.18 -5.23 -38.24
C THR A 294 -0.17 -4.83 -38.82
N ASP A 295 -0.18 -4.33 -40.06
CA ASP A 295 -1.39 -3.94 -40.75
C ASP A 295 -2.39 -5.12 -40.87
N PHE A 296 -3.65 -4.87 -40.53
CA PHE A 296 -4.72 -5.85 -40.73
C PHE A 296 -5.13 -5.94 -42.20
N GLY A 297 -4.84 -4.91 -43.00
CA GLY A 297 -5.28 -4.78 -44.40
C GLY A 297 -6.60 -4.01 -44.55
N ARG A 298 -7.13 -3.46 -43.45
CA ARG A 298 -8.26 -2.51 -43.43
C ARG A 298 -7.77 -1.22 -42.79
N ASP A 299 -8.06 -0.09 -43.45
CA ASP A 299 -7.64 1.23 -42.97
C ASP A 299 -8.14 1.47 -41.54
N GLY A 300 -7.24 1.88 -40.65
CA GLY A 300 -7.53 2.08 -39.23
C GLY A 300 -7.49 0.83 -38.34
N TYR A 301 -7.07 -0.33 -38.85
CA TYR A 301 -7.00 -1.58 -38.06
C TYR A 301 -5.65 -2.28 -38.18
N VAL A 302 -5.22 -2.87 -37.07
CA VAL A 302 -3.99 -3.67 -36.97
C VAL A 302 -4.30 -5.06 -36.46
N LYS A 303 -3.31 -5.95 -36.51
CA LYS A 303 -3.37 -7.27 -35.87
C LYS A 303 -2.09 -7.56 -35.14
N LEU A 304 -2.20 -8.47 -34.18
CA LEU A 304 -1.05 -9.04 -33.52
C LEU A 304 -0.22 -9.83 -34.56
N LYS A 305 1.09 -9.58 -34.57
CA LYS A 305 2.06 -10.23 -35.45
C LYS A 305 2.57 -11.56 -34.88
N ILE A 306 2.45 -11.71 -33.56
CA ILE A 306 2.85 -12.86 -32.76
C ILE A 306 1.62 -13.61 -32.26
N LYS A 307 1.82 -14.76 -31.60
CA LYS A 307 0.72 -15.44 -30.89
C LYS A 307 0.45 -14.73 -29.57
N GLU A 308 -0.78 -14.87 -29.08
CA GLU A 308 -1.22 -14.30 -27.82
C GLU A 308 -0.38 -14.79 -26.62
N ASP A 309 -0.12 -16.10 -26.56
CA ASP A 309 0.72 -16.70 -25.51
C ASP A 309 2.16 -16.15 -25.49
N ASP A 310 2.63 -15.63 -26.63
CA ASP A 310 4.01 -15.14 -26.80
C ASP A 310 4.14 -13.63 -26.50
N ILE A 311 3.05 -12.89 -26.18
CA ILE A 311 3.08 -11.43 -25.94
C ILE A 311 4.06 -11.08 -24.82
N ARG A 312 3.95 -11.80 -23.69
CA ARG A 312 4.80 -11.56 -22.53
C ARG A 312 6.28 -11.75 -22.87
N ASP A 313 6.62 -12.88 -23.47
CA ASP A 313 8.00 -13.24 -23.78
C ASP A 313 8.60 -12.29 -24.83
N SER A 314 7.77 -11.81 -25.77
CA SER A 314 8.18 -10.81 -26.76
C SER A 314 8.49 -9.45 -26.11
N ILE A 315 7.69 -9.01 -25.13
CA ILE A 315 7.97 -7.76 -24.39
C ILE A 315 9.27 -7.88 -23.57
N TYR A 316 9.48 -9.01 -22.87
CA TYR A 316 10.72 -9.23 -22.10
C TYR A 316 11.96 -9.38 -22.98
N GLY A 317 11.81 -9.93 -24.19
CA GLY A 317 12.89 -10.12 -25.15
C GLY A 317 13.22 -8.90 -26.00
N ASN A 318 12.47 -7.80 -25.88
CA ASN A 318 12.71 -6.58 -26.64
C ASN A 318 13.91 -5.79 -26.09
N ASP A 319 14.79 -5.35 -26.99
CA ASP A 319 16.04 -4.66 -26.65
C ASP A 319 15.78 -3.33 -25.89
N GLU A 320 14.78 -2.55 -26.29
CA GLU A 320 14.45 -1.27 -25.62
C GLU A 320 13.92 -1.50 -24.20
N PHE A 321 13.19 -2.59 -23.97
CA PHE A 321 12.75 -2.97 -22.63
C PHE A 321 13.93 -3.41 -21.75
N MET A 322 14.86 -4.20 -22.28
CA MET A 322 16.07 -4.60 -21.57
C MET A 322 16.94 -3.38 -21.20
N ASP A 323 17.14 -2.46 -22.14
CA ASP A 323 17.85 -1.19 -21.92
C ASP A 323 17.16 -0.34 -20.83
N PHE A 324 15.83 -0.31 -20.83
CA PHE A 324 15.04 0.37 -19.79
C PHE A 324 15.20 -0.27 -18.41
N ALA A 325 15.17 -1.60 -18.33
CA ALA A 325 15.40 -2.32 -17.06
C ALA A 325 16.82 -2.05 -16.52
N ASP A 326 17.82 -1.99 -17.40
CA ASP A 326 19.20 -1.62 -17.05
C ASP A 326 19.32 -0.17 -16.57
N MET A 327 18.58 0.76 -17.18
CA MET A 327 18.49 2.16 -16.73
C MET A 327 17.91 2.26 -15.31
N VAL A 328 16.84 1.53 -15.02
CA VAL A 328 16.23 1.46 -13.67
C VAL A 328 17.22 0.92 -12.64
N LEU A 329 17.94 -0.15 -12.98
CA LEU A 329 18.99 -0.73 -12.14
C LEU A 329 20.14 0.26 -11.91
N GLU A 330 20.57 0.99 -12.93
CA GLU A 330 21.66 1.96 -12.81
C GLU A 330 21.25 3.18 -11.97
N ALA A 331 20.00 3.62 -12.05
CA ALA A 331 19.46 4.65 -11.17
C ALA A 331 19.48 4.20 -9.69
N PHE A 332 19.09 2.96 -9.41
CA PHE A 332 19.21 2.39 -8.06
C PHE A 332 20.66 2.27 -7.60
N ARG A 333 21.57 1.80 -8.47
CA ARG A 333 23.01 1.73 -8.16
C ARG A 333 23.59 3.11 -7.84
N THR A 334 23.17 4.13 -8.58
CA THR A 334 23.55 5.53 -8.35
C THR A 334 23.07 6.00 -6.99
N TRP A 335 21.78 5.83 -6.67
CA TRP A 335 21.23 6.14 -5.35
C TRP A 335 22.01 5.42 -4.23
N LYS A 336 22.23 4.11 -4.37
CA LYS A 336 22.97 3.32 -3.38
C LYS A 336 24.39 3.86 -3.18
N LYS A 337 25.07 4.22 -4.27
CA LYS A 337 26.43 4.77 -4.24
C LYS A 337 26.46 6.14 -3.54
N ASN A 338 25.52 7.02 -3.86
CA ASN A 338 25.41 8.35 -3.25
C ASN A 338 25.20 8.26 -1.74
N ASN A 339 24.40 7.28 -1.30
CA ASN A 339 24.02 7.11 0.10
C ASN A 339 24.90 6.13 0.88
N LEU A 340 25.94 5.55 0.28
CA LEU A 340 26.74 4.51 0.94
C LEU A 340 27.41 5.01 2.23
N GLU A 341 27.89 6.26 2.23
CA GLU A 341 28.48 6.89 3.41
C GLU A 341 27.44 7.08 4.53
N LEU A 342 26.23 7.52 4.18
CA LEU A 342 25.12 7.69 5.12
C LEU A 342 24.67 6.34 5.70
N LEU A 343 24.41 5.36 4.82
CA LEU A 343 23.95 4.01 5.18
C LEU A 343 24.94 3.30 6.12
N ASN A 344 26.24 3.44 5.87
CA ASN A 344 27.28 2.85 6.73
C ASN A 344 27.68 3.74 7.91
N GLY A 345 27.28 5.00 7.89
CA GLY A 345 27.82 6.08 8.73
C GLY A 345 27.06 6.32 10.02
N ILE A 346 25.95 5.62 10.26
CA ILE A 346 25.09 5.80 11.43
C ILE A 346 25.89 5.62 12.73
N LYS A 347 25.81 6.61 13.62
CA LYS A 347 26.48 6.70 14.92
C LYS A 347 25.47 6.76 16.05
N LYS A 348 25.99 6.49 17.26
CA LYS A 348 25.19 6.60 18.47
C LYS A 348 24.74 8.05 18.70
N GLY A 349 23.43 8.25 18.84
CA GLY A 349 22.80 9.55 19.03
C GLY A 349 22.39 10.28 17.75
N ASP A 350 22.61 9.68 16.56
CA ASP A 350 22.06 10.21 15.31
C ASP A 350 20.52 10.15 15.34
N ASP A 351 19.87 11.09 14.63
CA ASP A 351 18.41 11.14 14.52
C ASP A 351 17.94 10.27 13.34
N PRO A 352 17.20 9.17 13.58
CA PRO A 352 16.68 8.32 12.52
C PRO A 352 15.75 9.04 11.53
N LYS A 353 15.10 10.15 11.94
CA LYS A 353 14.25 10.94 11.05
C LYS A 353 15.04 11.66 9.98
N TYR A 354 16.13 12.30 10.37
CA TYR A 354 17.04 12.96 9.42
C TYR A 354 17.62 11.94 8.44
N PHE A 355 17.99 10.76 8.94
CA PHE A 355 18.51 9.68 8.11
C PHE A 355 17.55 9.26 6.98
N ILE A 356 16.27 8.98 7.30
CA ILE A 356 15.30 8.54 6.29
C ILE A 356 14.89 9.68 5.35
N GLU A 357 14.84 10.92 5.84
CA GLU A 357 14.52 12.09 5.02
C GLU A 357 15.56 12.30 3.92
N GLU A 358 16.84 12.32 4.26
CA GLU A 358 17.94 12.46 3.28
C GLU A 358 17.93 11.32 2.27
N LEU A 359 17.82 10.08 2.76
CA LEU A 359 17.85 8.87 1.93
C LEU A 359 16.69 8.82 0.93
N SER A 360 15.49 9.19 1.37
CA SER A 360 14.28 9.16 0.55
C SER A 360 14.19 10.34 -0.43
N ASN A 361 14.74 11.50 -0.07
CA ASN A 361 14.85 12.65 -0.98
C ASN A 361 15.80 12.36 -2.14
N ASP A 362 16.98 11.76 -1.88
CA ASP A 362 17.90 11.37 -2.95
C ASP A 362 17.30 10.28 -3.86
N LEU A 363 16.51 9.36 -3.29
CA LEU A 363 15.80 8.34 -4.07
C LEU A 363 14.81 8.97 -5.06
N LEU A 364 13.98 9.91 -4.59
CA LEU A 364 13.06 10.67 -5.44
C LEU A 364 13.78 11.44 -6.55
N GLN A 365 14.99 11.93 -6.28
CA GLN A 365 15.80 12.66 -7.26
C GLN A 365 16.38 11.72 -8.33
N CYS A 366 16.94 10.58 -7.93
CA CYS A 366 17.52 9.59 -8.84
C CYS A 366 16.48 9.03 -9.83
N PHE A 367 15.22 8.92 -9.41
CA PHE A 367 14.12 8.41 -10.23
C PHE A 367 13.26 9.50 -10.88
N SER A 368 13.68 10.76 -10.82
CA SER A 368 12.83 11.89 -11.27
C SER A 368 12.61 11.99 -12.79
N ASN A 369 13.49 11.37 -13.60
CA ASN A 369 13.49 11.46 -15.05
C ASN A 369 13.48 10.08 -15.73
N ILE A 370 12.85 9.09 -15.09
CA ILE A 370 12.66 7.76 -15.68
C ILE A 370 11.21 7.68 -16.14
N ASP A 371 11.01 7.62 -17.46
CA ASP A 371 9.68 7.51 -18.04
C ASP A 371 8.99 6.21 -17.57
N LEU A 372 7.66 6.19 -17.54
CA LEU A 372 6.82 5.06 -17.11
C LEU A 372 6.95 4.60 -15.64
N ILE A 373 7.98 5.00 -14.90
CA ILE A 373 8.11 4.76 -13.46
C ILE A 373 7.69 6.02 -12.69
N ASP A 374 6.62 5.94 -11.92
CA ASP A 374 6.31 7.02 -10.97
C ASP A 374 7.33 6.96 -9.82
N LYS A 375 8.17 7.99 -9.71
CA LYS A 375 9.14 8.14 -8.60
C LYS A 375 8.50 8.04 -7.20
N TYR A 376 7.21 8.36 -7.07
CA TYR A 376 6.48 8.23 -5.80
C TYR A 376 6.22 6.76 -5.45
N ASP A 377 6.02 5.87 -6.44
CA ASP A 377 5.94 4.43 -6.19
C ASP A 377 7.29 3.88 -5.70
N VAL A 378 8.40 4.33 -6.29
CA VAL A 378 9.76 3.98 -5.84
C VAL A 378 10.04 4.50 -4.42
N TYR A 379 9.59 5.72 -4.11
CA TYR A 379 9.64 6.25 -2.74
C TYR A 379 8.84 5.36 -1.77
N GLN A 380 7.68 4.85 -2.19
CA GLN A 380 6.90 3.93 -1.36
C GLN A 380 7.66 2.63 -1.06
N SER A 381 8.44 2.09 -2.00
CA SER A 381 9.25 0.89 -1.77
C SER A 381 10.20 1.06 -0.56
N LEU A 382 10.89 2.20 -0.49
CA LEU A 382 11.73 2.52 0.66
C LEU A 382 10.91 2.74 1.94
N MET A 383 9.81 3.51 1.84
CA MET A 383 9.02 3.86 3.02
C MET A 383 8.27 2.67 3.63
N SER A 384 7.81 1.72 2.82
CA SER A 384 7.25 0.46 3.31
C SER A 384 8.31 -0.32 4.10
N HIS A 385 9.52 -0.47 3.55
CA HIS A 385 10.60 -1.16 4.25
C HIS A 385 11.04 -0.41 5.52
N TRP A 386 11.02 0.91 5.48
CA TRP A 386 11.26 1.76 6.65
C TRP A 386 10.28 1.46 7.77
N GLU A 387 8.97 1.54 7.49
CA GLU A 387 7.90 1.31 8.48
C GLU A 387 7.92 -0.12 9.05
N GLU A 388 8.24 -1.12 8.22
CA GLU A 388 8.18 -2.52 8.62
C GLU A 388 9.44 -3.03 9.33
N THR A 389 10.63 -2.49 9.04
CA THR A 389 11.88 -3.11 9.50
C THR A 389 13.04 -2.12 9.68
N MET A 390 13.34 -1.30 8.68
CA MET A 390 14.57 -0.50 8.68
C MET A 390 14.56 0.58 9.77
N GLN A 391 13.39 1.09 10.16
CA GLN A 391 13.26 2.03 11.27
C GLN A 391 13.82 1.44 12.58
N ASP A 392 13.37 0.24 12.97
CA ASP A 392 13.81 -0.42 14.19
C ASP A 392 15.32 -0.72 14.18
N ASP A 393 15.84 -1.14 13.03
CA ASP A 393 17.28 -1.37 12.87
C ASP A 393 18.07 -0.07 13.08
N VAL A 394 17.64 1.04 12.45
CA VAL A 394 18.32 2.33 12.57
C VAL A 394 18.23 2.86 14.00
N TYR A 395 17.10 2.70 14.69
CA TYR A 395 17.00 3.03 16.12
C TYR A 395 17.94 2.19 16.98
N ALA A 396 18.03 0.88 16.72
CA ALA A 396 18.95 -0.01 17.45
C ALA A 396 20.42 0.38 17.20
N ILE A 397 20.81 0.71 15.96
CA ILE A 397 22.16 1.18 15.63
C ILE A 397 22.42 2.57 16.26
N ALA A 398 21.46 3.48 16.25
CA ALA A 398 21.59 4.81 16.85
C ALA A 398 21.63 4.76 18.40
N SER A 399 21.07 3.73 19.03
CA SER A 399 21.17 3.52 20.49
C SER A 399 22.45 2.79 20.88
N ASP A 400 22.73 1.66 20.23
CA ASP A 400 23.67 0.64 20.72
C ASP A 400 24.89 0.46 19.80
N GLY A 401 24.86 1.10 18.63
CA GLY A 401 25.88 0.99 17.60
C GLY A 401 25.76 -0.28 16.77
N TRP A 402 26.62 -0.38 15.75
CA TRP A 402 26.66 -1.52 14.83
C TRP A 402 26.95 -2.87 15.49
N GLY A 403 27.48 -2.89 16.72
CA GLY A 403 27.69 -4.11 17.51
C GLY A 403 26.39 -4.85 17.85
N ALA A 404 25.23 -4.17 17.79
CA ALA A 404 23.93 -4.82 17.95
C ALA A 404 23.68 -5.94 16.92
N GLY A 405 24.38 -5.93 15.78
CA GLY A 405 24.29 -7.01 14.79
C GLY A 405 24.91 -8.34 15.23
N ASN A 406 25.67 -8.35 16.34
CA ASN A 406 26.16 -9.58 16.98
C ASN A 406 25.12 -10.21 17.91
N GLU A 407 24.03 -9.50 18.23
CA GLU A 407 23.03 -9.92 19.21
C GLU A 407 21.94 -10.78 18.56
N ILE A 408 21.39 -11.70 19.36
CA ILE A 408 20.27 -12.56 18.98
C ILE A 408 19.12 -12.40 19.94
N GLU A 409 17.91 -12.47 19.41
CA GLU A 409 16.67 -12.53 20.17
C GLU A 409 16.18 -13.98 20.24
N ARG A 410 15.89 -14.46 21.45
CA ARG A 410 15.50 -15.85 21.68
C ARG A 410 14.03 -15.94 22.03
N GLN A 411 13.28 -16.76 21.30
CA GLN A 411 11.93 -17.15 21.67
C GLN A 411 11.98 -18.46 22.45
N MET A 412 11.56 -18.41 23.71
CA MET A 412 11.53 -19.58 24.59
C MET A 412 10.21 -20.34 24.43
N ALA A 413 10.25 -21.68 24.47
CA ALA A 413 9.05 -22.50 24.42
C ALA A 413 8.20 -22.25 25.67
N LYS A 414 6.87 -22.22 25.53
CA LYS A 414 5.93 -22.00 26.65
C LYS A 414 5.36 -23.32 27.15
N LYS A 415 5.09 -23.40 28.46
CA LYS A 415 4.29 -24.48 29.06
C LYS A 415 2.80 -24.28 28.73
N LYS A 416 1.96 -25.26 29.08
CA LYS A 416 0.50 -25.20 28.90
C LYS A 416 -0.17 -24.01 29.64
N ASP A 417 0.47 -23.50 30.68
CA ASP A 417 0.02 -22.35 31.47
C ASP A 417 0.51 -20.99 30.91
N GLY A 418 1.22 -20.99 29.78
CA GLY A 418 1.77 -19.78 29.15
C GLY A 418 3.15 -19.34 29.67
N THR A 419 3.68 -19.97 30.72
CA THR A 419 5.00 -19.61 31.29
C THR A 419 6.15 -20.05 30.38
N PRO A 420 7.20 -19.22 30.19
CA PRO A 420 8.38 -19.62 29.43
C PRO A 420 9.14 -20.77 30.10
N THR A 421 9.62 -21.71 29.29
CA THR A 421 10.53 -22.78 29.70
C THR A 421 11.98 -22.39 29.45
N ALA A 422 12.93 -23.16 29.96
CA ALA A 422 14.36 -23.01 29.63
C ALA A 422 14.71 -23.51 28.21
N LYS A 423 13.77 -24.11 27.49
CA LYS A 423 14.01 -24.63 26.13
C LYS A 423 13.78 -23.53 25.11
N MET A 424 14.81 -23.19 24.34
CA MET A 424 14.67 -22.29 23.20
C MET A 424 13.81 -22.94 22.12
N LYS A 425 12.78 -22.23 21.64
CA LYS A 425 11.91 -22.64 20.53
C LYS A 425 12.49 -22.20 19.20
N SER A 426 12.91 -20.94 19.12
CA SER A 426 13.53 -20.32 17.95
C SER A 426 14.39 -19.14 18.40
N PHE A 427 15.20 -18.62 17.47
CA PHE A 427 15.93 -17.38 17.66
C PHE A 427 16.01 -16.66 16.32
N ASP A 428 16.22 -15.35 16.38
CA ASP A 428 16.57 -14.53 15.23
C ASP A 428 17.68 -13.54 15.62
N GLY A 429 18.35 -12.93 14.65
CA GLY A 429 19.28 -11.85 14.94
C GLY A 429 18.56 -10.53 15.18
N ARG A 430 19.12 -9.67 16.04
CA ARG A 430 18.51 -8.39 16.38
C ARG A 430 18.47 -7.42 15.19
N LEU A 431 19.55 -7.36 14.40
CA LEU A 431 19.62 -6.55 13.17
C LEU A 431 19.60 -7.39 11.89
N ILE A 432 20.20 -8.58 11.93
CA ILE A 432 20.39 -9.42 10.74
C ILE A 432 19.51 -10.64 10.90
N PRO A 433 18.57 -10.91 9.98
CA PRO A 433 17.79 -12.14 10.02
C PRO A 433 18.66 -13.39 9.87
N LYS A 434 18.29 -14.47 10.56
CA LYS A 434 18.96 -15.79 10.54
C LYS A 434 19.21 -16.28 9.11
N GLN A 435 18.25 -16.07 8.22
CA GLN A 435 18.30 -16.49 6.82
C GLN A 435 19.45 -15.82 6.08
N LEU A 436 19.78 -14.56 6.39
CA LEU A 436 20.90 -13.86 5.77
C LEU A 436 22.25 -14.44 6.24
N ILE A 437 22.38 -14.83 7.50
CA ILE A 437 23.58 -15.51 8.00
C ILE A 437 23.75 -16.88 7.35
N VAL A 438 22.65 -17.62 7.22
CA VAL A 438 22.66 -18.93 6.55
C VAL A 438 23.06 -18.77 5.08
N ALA A 439 22.44 -17.84 4.35
CA ALA A 439 22.76 -17.59 2.95
C ALA A 439 24.22 -17.13 2.74
N ALA A 440 24.73 -16.27 3.62
CA ALA A 440 26.08 -15.72 3.47
C ALA A 440 27.20 -16.69 3.85
N PHE A 441 26.99 -17.58 4.83
CA PHE A 441 28.07 -18.38 5.42
C PHE A 441 27.84 -19.89 5.43
N PHE A 442 26.62 -20.36 5.19
CA PHE A 442 26.24 -21.76 5.36
C PHE A 442 25.29 -22.26 4.25
N ALA A 443 25.39 -21.67 3.05
CA ALA A 443 24.55 -22.03 1.91
C ALA A 443 24.69 -23.52 1.54
N ASP A 444 25.89 -24.10 1.64
CA ASP A 444 26.18 -25.53 1.46
C ASP A 444 25.34 -26.42 2.39
N LYS A 445 25.21 -26.01 3.65
CA LYS A 445 24.45 -26.75 4.67
C LYS A 445 22.96 -26.61 4.46
N GLN A 446 22.51 -25.42 4.05
CA GLN A 446 21.12 -25.20 3.71
C GLN A 446 20.72 -26.03 2.48
N GLU A 447 21.59 -26.11 1.47
CA GLU A 447 21.35 -26.94 0.28
C GLU A 447 21.26 -28.43 0.65
N GLU A 448 22.13 -28.92 1.53
CA GLU A 448 22.04 -30.30 2.02
C GLU A 448 20.72 -30.58 2.74
N ILE A 449 20.24 -29.64 3.55
CA ILE A 449 18.94 -29.72 4.23
C ILE A 449 17.80 -29.71 3.20
N ASN A 450 17.87 -28.83 2.19
CA ASN A 450 16.86 -28.76 1.12
C ASN A 450 16.78 -30.08 0.33
N ARG A 451 17.92 -30.72 0.02
CA ARG A 451 17.94 -32.04 -0.64
C ARG A 451 17.26 -33.11 0.20
N LEU A 452 17.47 -33.10 1.52
CA LEU A 452 16.78 -34.02 2.43
C LEU A 452 15.29 -33.71 2.52
N GLN A 453 14.89 -32.44 2.52
CA GLN A 453 13.49 -32.04 2.51
C GLN A 453 12.78 -32.52 1.25
N ASN A 454 13.36 -32.30 0.07
CA ASN A 454 12.82 -32.81 -1.19
C ASN A 454 12.67 -34.33 -1.17
N LYS A 455 13.64 -35.05 -0.58
CA LYS A 455 13.55 -36.51 -0.41
C LYS A 455 12.44 -36.91 0.58
N SER A 456 12.21 -36.13 1.62
CA SER A 456 11.12 -36.34 2.57
C SER A 456 9.76 -36.16 1.89
N ASP A 457 9.63 -35.15 1.03
CA ASP A 457 8.42 -34.85 0.28
C ASP A 457 8.17 -35.95 -0.77
N GLU A 458 9.21 -36.41 -1.47
CA GLU A 458 9.13 -37.55 -2.39
C GLU A 458 8.65 -38.84 -1.71
N LEU A 459 9.20 -39.17 -0.55
CA LEU A 459 8.76 -40.34 0.25
C LEU A 459 7.30 -40.19 0.72
N THR A 460 6.89 -38.96 1.05
CA THR A 460 5.51 -38.67 1.47
C THR A 460 4.54 -38.84 0.31
N ASN A 461 4.89 -38.35 -0.89
CA ASN A 461 4.10 -38.54 -2.10
C ASN A 461 3.97 -40.03 -2.45
N GLN A 462 5.05 -40.80 -2.39
CA GLN A 462 5.01 -42.26 -2.60
C GLN A 462 4.10 -42.98 -1.59
N MET A 463 4.04 -42.49 -0.34
CA MET A 463 3.14 -43.03 0.67
C MET A 463 1.67 -42.67 0.39
N GLU A 464 1.39 -41.45 -0.08
CA GLU A 464 0.05 -41.02 -0.49
C GLU A 464 -0.42 -41.81 -1.72
N GLU A 465 0.40 -41.95 -2.77
CA GLU A 465 0.12 -42.76 -3.96
C GLU A 465 -0.21 -44.22 -3.59
N LEU A 466 0.66 -44.85 -2.79
CA LEU A 466 0.45 -46.25 -2.37
C LEU A 466 -0.79 -46.41 -1.48
N LYS A 467 -1.16 -45.37 -0.74
CA LYS A 467 -2.39 -45.35 0.06
C LYS A 467 -3.62 -45.20 -0.82
N GLU A 468 -3.61 -44.31 -1.81
CA GLU A 468 -4.70 -44.14 -2.76
C GLU A 468 -4.95 -45.41 -3.58
N GLU A 469 -3.89 -46.06 -4.07
CA GLU A 469 -3.98 -47.33 -4.83
C GLU A 469 -4.59 -48.49 -4.00
N HIS A 470 -4.46 -48.46 -2.68
CA HIS A 470 -4.80 -49.58 -1.79
C HIS A 470 -5.82 -49.24 -0.68
N SER A 471 -6.67 -48.22 -0.87
CA SER A 471 -7.69 -47.78 0.10
C SER A 471 -9.17 -47.96 -0.33
N GLY A 472 -9.46 -48.81 -1.33
CA GLY A 472 -10.82 -49.17 -1.79
C GLY A 472 -11.49 -50.33 -1.01
N GLU A 473 -12.69 -50.81 -1.39
CA GLU A 473 -13.42 -51.87 -0.66
C GLU A 473 -12.61 -53.18 -0.44
N ASP A 474 -11.69 -53.52 -1.36
CA ASP A 474 -10.74 -54.65 -1.26
C ASP A 474 -9.28 -54.19 -1.05
N GLY A 475 -9.09 -52.98 -0.52
CA GLY A 475 -7.79 -52.33 -0.35
C GLY A 475 -6.88 -53.02 0.67
N LEU A 476 -5.65 -53.34 0.24
CA LEU A 476 -4.64 -54.05 1.05
C LEU A 476 -4.07 -53.23 2.24
N LEU A 477 -4.46 -51.96 2.38
CA LEU A 477 -4.06 -51.09 3.50
C LEU A 477 -5.23 -50.75 4.45
N ASN A 478 -6.45 -51.20 4.19
CA ASN A 478 -7.63 -50.81 4.98
C ASN A 478 -7.52 -51.14 6.47
N GLU A 479 -6.96 -52.30 6.78
CA GLU A 479 -6.81 -52.80 8.16
C GLU A 479 -5.84 -51.98 9.02
N VAL A 480 -5.06 -51.07 8.40
CA VAL A 480 -4.08 -50.20 9.09
C VAL A 480 -4.41 -48.71 8.98
N ILE A 481 -5.50 -48.36 8.30
CA ILE A 481 -6.02 -46.98 8.23
C ILE A 481 -6.95 -46.77 9.42
N ASN A 482 -6.65 -45.76 10.25
CA ASN A 482 -7.53 -45.40 11.37
C ASN A 482 -8.73 -44.56 10.93
N ASP A 483 -9.68 -44.32 11.86
CA ASP A 483 -10.90 -43.51 11.64
C ASP A 483 -10.65 -42.08 11.13
N LYS A 484 -9.40 -41.59 11.17
CA LYS A 484 -8.99 -40.28 10.67
C LYS A 484 -8.27 -40.35 9.31
N GLY A 485 -8.25 -41.52 8.68
CA GLY A 485 -7.61 -41.74 7.39
C GLY A 485 -6.07 -41.81 7.45
N ASN A 486 -5.46 -42.03 8.63
CA ASN A 486 -4.01 -42.06 8.80
C ASN A 486 -3.50 -43.47 9.11
N ILE A 487 -2.33 -43.82 8.57
CA ILE A 487 -1.63 -45.08 8.88
C ILE A 487 -0.53 -44.79 9.91
N THR A 488 -0.63 -45.39 11.10
CA THR A 488 0.41 -45.22 12.12
C THR A 488 1.45 -46.33 12.03
N LYS A 489 2.70 -46.00 12.37
CA LYS A 489 3.79 -46.99 12.47
C LYS A 489 3.44 -48.16 13.41
N GLY A 490 2.65 -47.92 14.45
CA GLY A 490 2.26 -48.94 15.42
C GLY A 490 1.29 -49.95 14.81
N ASP A 491 0.24 -49.46 14.15
CA ASP A 491 -0.82 -50.28 13.55
C ASP A 491 -0.25 -51.11 12.38
N LEU A 492 0.58 -50.47 11.56
CA LEU A 492 1.28 -51.11 10.45
C LEU A 492 2.16 -52.28 10.90
N GLN A 493 2.97 -52.08 11.94
CA GLN A 493 3.85 -53.14 12.46
C GLN A 493 3.09 -54.26 13.17
N LYS A 494 1.93 -53.96 13.74
CA LYS A 494 1.06 -54.95 14.36
C LYS A 494 0.46 -55.86 13.29
N ARG A 495 -0.13 -55.30 12.24
CA ARG A 495 -0.72 -56.06 11.12
C ARG A 495 0.30 -56.93 10.41
N ILE A 496 1.49 -56.39 10.12
CA ILE A 496 2.60 -57.15 9.51
C ILE A 496 2.97 -58.39 10.34
N LYS A 497 2.93 -58.30 11.69
CA LYS A 497 3.23 -59.45 12.56
C LYS A 497 2.09 -60.46 12.58
N GLU A 498 0.85 -60.01 12.60
CA GLU A 498 -0.35 -60.85 12.62
C GLU A 498 -0.41 -61.75 11.38
N ILE A 499 -0.18 -61.19 10.19
CA ILE A 499 -0.32 -61.91 8.92
C ILE A 499 1.00 -62.55 8.43
N SER A 500 2.10 -62.42 9.18
CA SER A 500 3.46 -62.82 8.75
C SER A 500 3.64 -64.29 8.38
N LYS A 501 2.74 -65.18 8.83
CA LYS A 501 2.75 -66.62 8.56
C LYS A 501 1.59 -67.10 7.72
N ASP A 502 0.70 -66.18 7.34
CA ASP A 502 -0.48 -66.48 6.55
C ASP A 502 -0.11 -66.44 5.06
N LYS A 503 -0.30 -67.56 4.37
CA LYS A 503 0.03 -67.67 2.94
C LYS A 503 -1.07 -67.07 2.06
N ASP A 504 -2.29 -66.95 2.58
CA ASP A 504 -3.44 -66.45 1.84
C ASP A 504 -3.46 -64.91 1.81
N LEU A 505 -2.65 -64.25 2.65
CA LEU A 505 -2.49 -62.79 2.74
C LEU A 505 -1.10 -62.29 2.28
N ALA A 506 -0.44 -63.05 1.39
CA ALA A 506 0.90 -62.74 0.92
C ALA A 506 0.99 -61.37 0.22
N ASP A 507 -0.03 -61.03 -0.58
CA ASP A 507 -0.08 -59.76 -1.34
C ASP A 507 -0.27 -58.55 -0.40
N GLU A 508 -1.12 -58.69 0.62
CA GLU A 508 -1.29 -57.69 1.69
C GLU A 508 0.03 -57.45 2.43
N LEU A 509 0.74 -58.53 2.76
CA LEU A 509 2.02 -58.47 3.45
C LEU A 509 3.11 -57.77 2.63
N VAL A 510 3.08 -57.86 1.29
CA VAL A 510 4.02 -57.16 0.40
C VAL A 510 3.79 -55.65 0.47
N ILE A 511 2.54 -55.21 0.28
CA ILE A 511 2.19 -53.78 0.31
C ILE A 511 2.43 -53.17 1.68
N LEU A 512 2.04 -53.86 2.77
CA LEU A 512 2.30 -53.40 4.13
C LEU A 512 3.81 -53.25 4.42
N LYS A 513 4.65 -54.17 3.93
CA LYS A 513 6.12 -54.05 4.06
C LYS A 513 6.70 -52.91 3.22
N GLN A 514 6.16 -52.67 2.03
CA GLN A 514 6.56 -51.54 1.19
C GLN A 514 6.21 -50.22 1.88
N TYR A 515 5.00 -50.08 2.41
CA TYR A 515 4.57 -48.92 3.19
C TYR A 515 5.41 -48.75 4.48
N ASP A 516 5.71 -49.84 5.23
CA ASP A 516 6.53 -49.78 6.45
C ASP A 516 7.97 -49.37 6.15
N LYS A 517 8.50 -49.74 4.97
CA LYS A 517 9.80 -49.26 4.51
C LYS A 517 9.75 -47.74 4.26
N LEU A 518 8.76 -47.24 3.51
CA LEU A 518 8.61 -45.80 3.26
C LEU A 518 8.47 -45.00 4.56
N VAL A 519 7.64 -45.47 5.50
CA VAL A 519 7.49 -44.86 6.84
C VAL A 519 8.82 -44.84 7.62
N LYS A 520 9.63 -45.90 7.52
CA LYS A 520 10.94 -45.96 8.18
C LYS A 520 11.96 -45.03 7.53
N ASP A 521 11.97 -44.98 6.20
CA ASP A 521 12.87 -44.13 5.42
C ASP A 521 12.54 -42.65 5.63
N GLU A 522 11.25 -42.28 5.60
CA GLU A 522 10.77 -40.93 5.93
C GLU A 522 11.20 -40.56 7.35
N ALA A 523 10.93 -41.41 8.34
CA ALA A 523 11.29 -41.13 9.73
C ALA A 523 12.81 -40.95 9.91
N ALA A 524 13.63 -41.68 9.15
CA ALA A 524 15.09 -41.53 9.16
C ALA A 524 15.54 -40.21 8.52
N VAL A 525 14.96 -39.83 7.37
CA VAL A 525 15.22 -38.55 6.69
C VAL A 525 14.77 -37.38 7.58
N SER A 526 13.54 -37.41 8.10
CA SER A 526 12.99 -36.44 9.04
C SER A 526 13.87 -36.26 10.29
N LYS A 527 14.44 -37.34 10.81
CA LYS A 527 15.41 -37.28 11.92
C LYS A 527 16.71 -36.59 11.49
N SER A 528 17.24 -36.94 10.32
CA SER A 528 18.46 -36.33 9.77
C SER A 528 18.29 -34.83 9.52
N ILE A 529 17.14 -34.40 8.99
CA ILE A 529 16.77 -32.99 8.82
C ILE A 529 16.83 -32.25 10.16
N LYS A 530 16.17 -32.78 11.19
CA LYS A 530 16.16 -32.18 12.54
C LYS A 530 17.56 -32.06 13.14
N GLU A 531 18.41 -33.08 12.97
CA GLU A 531 19.79 -33.08 13.45
C GLU A 531 20.65 -32.03 12.73
N LYS A 532 20.53 -31.94 11.40
CA LYS A 532 21.26 -30.96 10.58
C LYS A 532 20.78 -29.53 10.80
N LEU A 533 19.48 -29.30 10.93
CA LEU A 533 18.92 -28.00 11.33
C LEU A 533 19.45 -27.58 12.69
N GLY A 534 19.43 -28.48 13.68
CA GLY A 534 19.98 -28.18 15.00
C GLY A 534 21.49 -27.92 14.99
N ALA A 535 22.24 -28.56 14.10
CA ALA A 535 23.66 -28.30 13.90
C ALA A 535 23.91 -26.94 13.22
N LEU A 536 23.13 -26.62 12.19
CA LEU A 536 23.16 -25.33 11.50
C LEU A 536 22.84 -24.19 12.47
N ASP A 537 21.81 -24.33 13.30
CA ASP A 537 21.43 -23.33 14.31
C ASP A 537 22.57 -23.02 15.27
N ARG A 538 23.30 -24.04 15.75
CA ARG A 538 24.47 -23.84 16.62
C ARG A 538 25.59 -23.09 15.91
N LEU A 539 25.83 -23.39 14.63
CA LEU A 539 26.82 -22.69 13.82
C LEU A 539 26.42 -21.23 13.58
N VAL A 540 25.14 -20.97 13.30
CA VAL A 540 24.61 -19.63 13.07
C VAL A 540 24.70 -18.78 14.34
N ILE A 541 24.29 -19.30 15.50
CA ILE A 541 24.41 -18.60 16.80
C ILE A 541 25.86 -18.24 17.08
N LYS A 542 26.78 -19.18 16.86
CA LYS A 542 28.21 -18.92 17.02
C LYS A 542 28.68 -17.84 16.04
N LYS A 543 28.23 -17.90 14.78
CA LYS A 543 28.61 -16.95 13.74
C LYS A 543 28.19 -15.53 14.07
N TYR A 544 27.00 -15.31 14.63
CA TYR A 544 26.57 -13.97 15.09
C TYR A 544 27.60 -13.32 16.01
N GLY A 545 28.12 -14.06 16.99
CA GLY A 545 29.14 -13.54 17.93
C GLY A 545 30.52 -13.28 17.30
N GLU A 546 30.78 -13.77 16.09
CA GLU A 546 32.05 -13.65 15.37
C GLU A 546 32.02 -12.64 14.22
N LEU A 547 30.86 -12.02 13.94
CA LEU A 547 30.74 -11.03 12.87
C LEU A 547 31.57 -9.79 13.19
N SER A 548 32.44 -9.42 12.26
CA SER A 548 33.08 -8.10 12.29
C SER A 548 32.09 -7.00 11.92
N ILE A 549 32.32 -5.76 12.39
CA ILE A 549 31.49 -4.60 12.03
C ILE A 549 31.37 -4.42 10.51
N LYS A 550 32.43 -4.72 9.75
CA LYS A 550 32.39 -4.68 8.28
C LYS A 550 31.38 -5.68 7.72
N GLN A 551 31.38 -6.91 8.22
CA GLN A 551 30.42 -7.94 7.81
C GLN A 551 28.99 -7.59 8.22
N ILE A 552 28.79 -7.02 9.41
CA ILE A 552 27.47 -6.57 9.85
C ILE A 552 26.92 -5.52 8.88
N LYS A 553 27.73 -4.51 8.55
CA LYS A 553 27.36 -3.45 7.60
C LYS A 553 27.02 -4.02 6.22
N GLU A 554 27.83 -4.92 5.68
CA GLU A 554 27.55 -5.58 4.40
C GLU A 554 26.23 -6.36 4.44
N LEU A 555 25.95 -7.10 5.50
CA LEU A 555 24.72 -7.87 5.64
C LEU A 555 23.48 -6.98 5.81
N VAL A 556 23.58 -5.95 6.63
CA VAL A 556 22.45 -5.04 6.91
C VAL A 556 22.22 -4.08 5.73
N VAL A 557 23.25 -3.39 5.25
CA VAL A 557 23.08 -2.38 4.20
C VAL A 557 22.86 -3.05 2.84
N ASP A 558 23.72 -4.00 2.45
CA ASP A 558 23.66 -4.54 1.08
C ASP A 558 22.65 -5.68 0.94
N LYS A 559 22.64 -6.63 1.88
CA LYS A 559 21.85 -7.87 1.76
C LYS A 559 20.46 -7.79 2.39
N LYS A 560 20.22 -6.83 3.30
CA LYS A 560 18.92 -6.57 3.91
C LYS A 560 18.28 -5.35 3.27
N TRP A 561 18.73 -4.14 3.63
CA TRP A 561 18.06 -2.89 3.24
C TRP A 561 18.05 -2.66 1.72
N CYS A 562 19.22 -2.58 1.09
CA CYS A 562 19.30 -2.30 -0.35
C CYS A 562 18.67 -3.41 -1.19
N ALA A 563 18.86 -4.68 -0.80
CA ALA A 563 18.28 -5.80 -1.53
C ALA A 563 16.75 -5.78 -1.47
N THR A 564 16.15 -5.51 -0.31
CA THR A 564 14.69 -5.42 -0.16
C THR A 564 14.11 -4.22 -0.93
N VAL A 565 14.75 -3.06 -0.84
CA VAL A 565 14.30 -1.86 -1.59
C VAL A 565 14.38 -2.11 -3.10
N TYR A 566 15.48 -2.68 -3.59
CA TYR A 566 15.63 -2.98 -5.02
C TYR A 566 14.62 -4.03 -5.51
N ALA A 567 14.39 -5.10 -4.76
CA ALA A 567 13.41 -6.11 -5.11
C ALA A 567 12.01 -5.50 -5.27
N SER A 568 11.62 -4.58 -4.38
CA SER A 568 10.35 -3.87 -4.51
C SER A 568 10.31 -2.91 -5.72
N ILE A 569 11.43 -2.31 -6.11
CA ILE A 569 11.52 -1.51 -7.35
C ILE A 569 11.40 -2.40 -8.59
N GLU A 570 12.01 -3.58 -8.58
CA GLU A 570 11.92 -4.58 -9.65
C GLU A 570 10.48 -5.10 -9.83
N GLU A 571 9.71 -5.22 -8.74
CA GLU A 571 8.28 -5.51 -8.79
C GLU A 571 7.48 -4.43 -9.54
N ILE A 572 7.84 -3.15 -9.41
CA ILE A 572 7.21 -2.06 -10.18
C ILE A 572 7.46 -2.24 -11.68
N ASN A 573 8.70 -2.56 -12.07
CA ASN A 573 9.04 -2.84 -13.47
C ASN A 573 8.29 -4.07 -14.01
N THR A 574 8.20 -5.12 -13.20
CA THR A 574 7.45 -6.34 -13.54
C THR A 574 5.95 -6.03 -13.71
N ALA A 575 5.38 -5.22 -12.82
CA ALA A 575 3.98 -4.80 -12.90
C ALA A 575 3.68 -3.91 -14.12
N LEU A 576 4.66 -3.14 -14.61
CA LEU A 576 4.55 -2.38 -15.85
C LEU A 576 4.35 -3.31 -17.05
N VAL A 577 5.16 -4.36 -17.18
CA VAL A 577 5.04 -5.37 -18.23
C VAL A 577 3.70 -6.07 -18.13
N HIS A 578 3.33 -6.54 -16.94
CA HIS A 578 2.05 -7.22 -16.74
C HIS A 578 0.85 -6.37 -17.15
N ARG A 579 0.85 -5.06 -16.86
CA ARG A 579 -0.22 -4.15 -17.29
C ARG A 579 -0.29 -4.04 -18.81
N LEU A 580 0.85 -3.90 -19.48
CA LEU A 580 0.90 -3.83 -20.94
C LEU A 580 0.43 -5.15 -21.57
N THR A 581 0.98 -6.29 -21.13
CA THR A 581 0.57 -7.62 -21.59
C THR A 581 -0.94 -7.80 -21.43
N ASN A 582 -1.47 -7.59 -20.23
CA ASN A 582 -2.89 -7.80 -19.95
C ASN A 582 -3.78 -6.89 -20.80
N ARG A 583 -3.37 -5.63 -21.04
CA ARG A 583 -4.16 -4.72 -21.87
C ARG A 583 -4.14 -5.13 -23.35
N ILE A 584 -3.02 -5.61 -23.87
CA ILE A 584 -2.94 -6.12 -25.24
C ILE A 584 -3.77 -7.40 -25.38
N THR A 585 -3.62 -8.36 -24.45
CA THR A 585 -4.42 -9.59 -24.37
C THR A 585 -5.91 -9.25 -24.35
N GLU A 586 -6.35 -8.34 -23.48
CA GLU A 586 -7.75 -7.90 -23.41
C GLU A 586 -8.27 -7.35 -24.74
N LEU A 587 -7.47 -6.55 -25.45
CA LEU A 587 -7.84 -6.00 -26.76
C LEU A 587 -7.91 -7.10 -27.84
N VAL A 588 -7.01 -8.08 -27.79
CA VAL A 588 -7.02 -9.24 -28.70
C VAL A 588 -8.25 -10.09 -28.47
N GLU A 589 -8.45 -10.60 -27.25
CA GLU A 589 -9.61 -11.42 -26.89
C GLU A 589 -10.94 -10.74 -27.24
N ARG A 590 -11.00 -9.41 -27.10
CA ARG A 590 -12.20 -8.62 -27.38
C ARG A 590 -12.61 -8.63 -28.85
N TYR A 591 -11.66 -8.65 -29.79
CA TYR A 591 -11.94 -8.49 -31.22
C TYR A 591 -11.48 -9.68 -32.08
N GLU A 592 -10.94 -10.74 -31.46
CA GLU A 592 -10.48 -11.94 -32.17
C GLU A 592 -11.65 -12.74 -32.74
N GLN A 593 -12.74 -12.90 -31.97
CA GLN A 593 -13.93 -13.61 -32.41
C GLN A 593 -14.94 -12.66 -33.04
N THR A 594 -15.13 -12.79 -34.35
CA THR A 594 -16.08 -11.96 -35.08
C THR A 594 -17.51 -12.47 -34.95
N LEU A 595 -18.50 -11.57 -35.06
CA LEU A 595 -19.91 -11.95 -35.04
C LEU A 595 -20.25 -13.06 -36.07
N PRO A 596 -19.77 -13.02 -37.33
CA PRO A 596 -20.02 -14.10 -38.28
C PRO A 596 -19.42 -15.45 -37.85
N GLU A 597 -18.26 -15.46 -37.18
CA GLU A 597 -17.65 -16.69 -36.67
C GLU A 597 -18.48 -17.28 -35.53
N ILE A 598 -18.92 -16.44 -34.60
CA ILE A 598 -19.81 -16.84 -33.51
C ILE A 598 -21.14 -17.38 -34.06
N GLU A 599 -21.73 -16.72 -35.06
CA GLU A 599 -22.96 -17.20 -35.72
C GLU A 599 -22.75 -18.57 -36.37
N ASN A 600 -21.60 -18.79 -37.01
CA ASN A 600 -21.24 -20.07 -37.62
C ASN A 600 -21.03 -21.18 -36.57
N GLU A 601 -20.35 -20.88 -35.46
CA GLU A 601 -20.18 -21.81 -34.35
C GLU A 601 -21.51 -22.19 -33.71
N ILE A 602 -22.40 -21.21 -33.49
CA ILE A 602 -23.75 -21.46 -32.98
C ILE A 602 -24.50 -22.39 -33.93
N ALA A 603 -24.44 -22.15 -35.25
CA ALA A 603 -25.09 -23.00 -36.23
C ALA A 603 -24.52 -24.44 -36.23
N ASP A 604 -23.21 -24.60 -36.07
CA ASP A 604 -22.56 -25.92 -35.97
C ASP A 604 -22.94 -26.65 -34.67
N TYR A 605 -22.94 -25.96 -33.53
CA TYR A 605 -23.38 -26.53 -32.25
C TYR A 605 -24.87 -26.87 -32.25
N GLU A 606 -25.71 -26.01 -32.82
CA GLU A 606 -27.15 -26.27 -32.99
C GLU A 606 -27.36 -27.53 -33.84
N SER A 607 -26.61 -27.66 -34.94
CA SER A 607 -26.63 -28.86 -35.79
C SER A 607 -26.22 -30.12 -35.00
N LYS A 608 -25.12 -30.07 -34.24
CA LYS A 608 -24.67 -31.19 -33.39
C LYS A 608 -25.72 -31.60 -32.35
N VAL A 609 -26.37 -30.64 -31.69
CA VAL A 609 -27.43 -30.90 -30.72
C VAL A 609 -28.65 -31.51 -31.39
N LYS A 610 -29.06 -31.00 -32.56
CA LYS A 610 -30.18 -31.56 -33.35
C LYS A 610 -29.94 -33.02 -33.69
N VAL A 611 -28.75 -33.35 -34.19
CA VAL A 611 -28.35 -34.73 -34.50
C VAL A 611 -28.34 -35.62 -33.26
N HIS A 612 -27.89 -35.11 -32.12
CA HIS A 612 -27.91 -35.86 -30.86
C HIS A 612 -29.34 -36.17 -30.39
N LEU A 613 -30.24 -35.18 -30.44
CA LEU A 613 -31.65 -35.34 -30.06
C LEU A 613 -32.39 -36.31 -30.99
N GLU A 614 -32.11 -36.29 -32.29
CA GLU A 614 -32.61 -37.29 -33.24
C GLU A 614 -32.18 -38.72 -32.87
N ARG A 615 -30.91 -38.90 -32.48
CA ARG A 615 -30.41 -40.20 -31.98
C ARG A 615 -31.10 -40.66 -30.70
N MET A 616 -31.60 -39.73 -29.88
CA MET A 616 -32.39 -40.02 -28.68
C MET A 616 -33.88 -40.28 -28.97
N GLY A 617 -34.32 -40.20 -30.24
CA GLY A 617 -35.69 -40.47 -30.66
C GLY A 617 -36.60 -39.25 -30.72
N PHE A 618 -36.06 -38.03 -30.60
CA PHE A 618 -36.82 -36.80 -30.86
C PHE A 618 -36.96 -36.58 -32.37
N SER A 619 -38.14 -36.16 -32.83
CA SER A 619 -38.41 -35.87 -34.25
C SER A 619 -38.80 -34.39 -34.39
N TRP A 620 -37.98 -33.64 -35.12
CA TRP A 620 -38.23 -32.22 -35.41
C TRP A 620 -39.43 -32.11 -36.37
N LYS A 621 -40.44 -31.30 -36.00
CA LYS A 621 -41.67 -31.09 -36.79
C LYS A 621 -41.55 -29.91 -37.75
#